data_AF-A0A3N6X3E5-F1
#
_entry.id   AF-A0A3N6X3E5-F1
#
_cell.length_a   1.000
_cell.length_b   1.000
_cell.length_c   1.000
_cell.angle_alpha   90.00
_cell.angle_beta   90.00
_cell.angle_gamma   90.00
#
_symmetry.space_group_name_H-M   'P 1'
#
loop_
_entity.id
_entity.type
_entity.pdbx_description
1 polymer ?
#
loop_
_entity_poly.entity_id
_entity_poly.type
_entity_poly.pdbx_seq_one_letter_code
_entity_poly.pdbx_strand_id
1 'polypeptide(L)'
;MTVVALVCAAAAAYTAVPGGAAGRWRALRSPKRRARKLPLPMIAGVLAPFLGFALAGVWGGILGGVVAPVVARAVDRLEPASRRRERRLAAEQLPLAVDLTAAAVAGGVPVQRAIALVAEAMPPPLGPQLESVARSLLVSADAVDAGGGSPLAPLVRALQRAATSGVPIVAVLDDTARELHRDRQASRRDAARRVGVRTAAPLGVCFLPAFFLVGIVPALVGAFTSISW
;
A
#
# COMPACT_ATOMS: atom_id res chain seq x y z
N MET A 1 14.22 20.88 29.54
CA MET A 1 13.05 20.00 29.24
C MET A 1 12.15 20.54 28.13
N THR A 2 12.01 21.87 27.96
CA THR A 2 11.21 22.49 26.88
C THR A 2 11.77 22.26 25.47
N VAL A 3 13.10 22.22 25.34
CA VAL A 3 13.78 22.01 24.04
C VAL A 3 13.53 20.60 23.48
N VAL A 4 13.50 19.58 24.35
CA VAL A 4 13.22 18.19 23.93
C VAL A 4 11.77 18.04 23.44
N ALA A 5 10.82 18.70 24.12
CA ALA A 5 9.42 18.71 23.71
C ALA A 5 9.20 19.42 22.36
N LEU A 6 9.91 20.53 22.11
CA LEU A 6 9.85 21.28 20.85
C LEU A 6 10.40 20.46 19.67
N VAL A 7 11.50 19.73 19.91
CA VAL A 7 12.15 18.86 18.91
C VAL A 7 11.26 17.66 18.57
N CYS A 8 10.63 17.04 19.57
CA CYS A 8 9.67 15.94 19.34
C CYS A 8 8.41 16.42 18.59
N ALA A 9 7.90 17.62 18.89
CA ALA A 9 6.76 18.21 18.18
C ALA A 9 7.10 18.57 16.71
N ALA A 10 8.29 19.09 16.46
CA ALA A 10 8.77 19.38 15.11
C ALA A 10 8.99 18.11 14.28
N ALA A 11 9.52 17.04 14.89
CA ALA A 11 9.68 15.73 14.24
C ALA A 11 8.34 15.06 13.92
N ALA A 12 7.35 15.19 14.82
CA ALA A 12 5.98 14.73 14.58
C ALA A 12 5.29 15.53 13.46
N ALA A 13 5.50 16.85 13.39
CA ALA A 13 4.98 17.68 12.32
C ALA A 13 5.63 17.36 10.97
N TYR A 14 6.94 17.10 10.94
CA TYR A 14 7.68 16.79 9.70
C TYR A 14 7.31 15.43 9.11
N THR A 15 6.96 14.45 9.95
CA THR A 15 6.47 13.13 9.51
C THR A 15 4.99 13.16 9.10
N ALA A 16 4.25 14.20 9.50
CA ALA A 16 2.83 14.36 9.21
C ALA A 16 2.53 15.18 7.94
N VAL A 17 3.53 15.77 7.25
CA VAL A 17 3.31 16.49 5.99
C VAL A 17 3.61 15.56 4.79
N PRO A 18 2.60 14.91 4.19
CA PRO A 18 2.79 14.14 2.97
C PRO A 18 3.10 15.08 1.79
N GLY A 19 4.29 14.91 1.19
CA GLY A 19 4.75 15.64 0.00
C GLY A 19 3.99 15.34 -1.31
N GLY A 20 2.66 15.20 -1.25
CA GLY A 20 1.81 14.78 -2.37
C GLY A 20 1.17 15.92 -3.18
N ALA A 21 1.21 17.17 -2.71
CA ALA A 21 0.49 18.26 -3.39
C ALA A 21 1.24 18.80 -4.62
N ALA A 22 2.56 19.02 -4.52
CA ALA A 22 3.35 19.66 -5.59
C ALA A 22 3.53 18.77 -6.84
N GLY A 23 3.51 17.44 -6.68
CA GLY A 23 3.64 16.49 -7.80
C GLY A 23 2.39 16.40 -8.69
N ARG A 24 1.19 16.61 -8.12
CA ARG A 24 -0.09 16.51 -8.83
C ARG A 24 -0.28 17.59 -9.90
N TRP A 25 0.19 18.81 -9.65
CA TRP A 25 0.06 19.94 -10.58
C TRP A 25 1.05 19.87 -11.75
N ARG A 26 2.25 19.29 -11.54
CA ARG A 26 3.25 19.11 -12.62
C ARG A 26 2.91 17.97 -13.57
N ALA A 27 2.23 16.93 -13.10
CA ALA A 27 1.81 15.80 -13.93
C ALA A 27 0.73 16.17 -14.97
N LEU A 28 -0.04 17.23 -14.73
CA LEU A 28 -1.09 17.70 -15.65
C LEU A 28 -0.59 18.72 -16.69
N ARG A 29 0.64 19.25 -16.55
CA ARG A 29 1.13 20.40 -17.35
C ARG A 29 2.28 20.11 -18.33
N SER A 30 2.82 18.89 -18.42
CA SER A 30 4.01 18.66 -19.26
C SER A 30 3.79 17.61 -20.34
N PRO A 31 3.66 18.01 -21.62
CA PRO A 31 3.80 17.09 -22.74
C PRO A 31 5.27 16.63 -22.82
N LYS A 32 5.45 15.37 -23.19
CA LYS A 32 6.71 14.63 -23.37
C LYS A 32 7.95 15.52 -23.64
N ARG A 33 8.75 15.78 -22.61
CA ARG A 33 10.20 15.96 -22.76
C ARG A 33 10.90 14.96 -21.87
N ARG A 34 11.80 14.19 -22.50
CA ARG A 34 12.69 13.18 -21.91
C ARG A 34 13.70 13.90 -21.00
N ALA A 35 13.23 14.42 -19.87
CA ALA A 35 14.09 15.05 -18.88
C ALA A 35 14.87 13.94 -18.18
N ARG A 36 16.19 13.94 -18.40
CA ARG A 36 17.18 13.12 -17.70
C ARG A 36 16.95 13.31 -16.20
N LYS A 37 16.30 12.35 -15.56
CA LYS A 37 15.99 12.41 -14.13
C LYS A 37 17.33 12.34 -13.38
N LEU A 38 17.86 13.48 -12.95
CA LEU A 38 18.85 13.47 -11.88
C LEU A 38 18.16 12.87 -10.66
N PRO A 39 18.71 11.81 -10.05
CA PRO A 39 18.02 11.10 -8.99
C PRO A 39 17.84 12.04 -7.80
N LEU A 40 16.59 12.39 -7.51
CA LEU A 40 16.13 13.12 -6.33
C LEU A 40 16.79 12.63 -5.00
N PRO A 41 17.08 11.32 -4.78
CA PRO A 41 17.80 10.90 -3.58
C PRO A 41 19.25 11.38 -3.50
N MET A 42 19.90 11.68 -4.64
CA MET A 42 21.27 12.19 -4.68
C MET A 42 21.34 13.67 -4.27
N ILE A 43 20.31 14.46 -4.61
CA ILE A 43 20.21 15.87 -4.19
C ILE A 43 19.84 15.96 -2.69
N ALA A 44 18.95 15.09 -2.22
CA ALA A 44 18.58 15.01 -0.81
C ALA A 44 19.73 14.51 0.09
N GLY A 45 20.55 13.57 -0.40
CA GLY A 45 21.71 13.04 0.32
C GLY A 45 22.84 14.06 0.54
N VAL A 46 22.95 15.08 -0.31
CA VAL A 46 24.00 16.11 -0.21
C VAL A 46 23.51 17.34 0.59
N LEU A 47 22.24 17.76 0.41
CA LEU A 47 21.71 18.96 1.08
C LEU A 47 21.31 18.71 2.54
N ALA A 48 20.83 17.52 2.89
CA ALA A 48 20.42 17.19 4.26
C ALA A 48 21.55 17.26 5.31
N PRO A 49 22.76 16.70 5.08
CA PRO A 49 23.86 16.85 6.04
C PRO A 49 24.40 18.28 6.09
N PHE A 50 24.38 19.02 4.97
CA PHE A 50 24.85 20.41 4.92
C PHE A 50 23.94 21.36 5.70
N LEU A 51 22.61 21.17 5.60
CA LEU A 51 21.63 21.95 6.35
C LEU A 51 21.59 21.54 7.84
N GLY A 52 21.76 20.25 8.14
CA GLY A 52 21.86 19.75 9.52
C GLY A 52 23.12 20.24 10.24
N PHE A 53 24.24 20.33 9.52
CA PHE A 53 25.48 20.91 10.03
C PHE A 53 25.35 22.42 10.32
N ALA A 54 24.67 23.16 9.44
CA ALA A 54 24.45 24.60 9.62
C ALA A 54 23.55 24.94 10.82
N LEU A 55 22.59 24.07 11.17
CA LEU A 55 21.60 24.31 12.23
C LEU A 55 21.99 23.76 13.61
N ALA A 56 22.77 22.68 13.68
CA ALA A 56 23.08 21.99 14.94
C ALA A 56 24.57 21.62 15.10
N GLY A 57 25.45 22.18 14.26
CA GLY A 57 26.88 21.92 14.28
C GLY A 57 27.25 20.49 13.87
N VAL A 58 28.43 20.03 14.31
CA VAL A 58 29.01 18.72 13.95
C VAL A 58 28.04 17.55 14.19
N TRP A 59 27.29 17.58 15.30
CA TRP A 59 26.34 16.51 15.64
C TRP A 59 25.14 16.44 14.67
N GLY A 60 24.65 17.58 14.17
CA GLY A 60 23.60 17.62 13.16
C GLY A 60 24.04 17.11 11.79
N GLY A 61 25.30 17.38 11.41
CA GLY A 61 25.91 16.85 10.19
C GLY A 61 26.09 15.33 10.23
N ILE A 62 26.57 14.79 11.36
CA ILE A 62 26.73 13.33 11.55
C ILE A 62 25.38 12.62 11.54
N LEU A 63 24.38 13.12 12.29
CA LEU A 63 23.04 12.51 12.29
C LEU A 63 22.39 12.58 10.90
N GLY A 64 22.49 13.72 10.22
CA GLY A 64 21.98 13.90 8.86
C GLY A 64 22.66 12.97 7.84
N GLY A 65 23.97 12.80 7.94
CA GLY A 65 24.77 11.93 7.08
C GLY A 65 24.49 10.44 7.27
N VAL A 66 24.11 10.01 8.48
CA VAL A 66 23.74 8.61 8.77
C VAL A 66 22.28 8.33 8.42
N VAL A 67 21.36 9.25 8.74
CA VAL A 67 19.93 9.06 8.52
C VAL A 67 19.55 9.19 7.04
N ALA A 68 20.17 10.11 6.29
CA ALA A 68 19.87 10.32 4.88
C ALA A 68 20.01 9.06 3.99
N PRO A 69 21.11 8.26 4.04
CA PRO A 69 21.23 7.05 3.23
C PRO A 69 20.30 5.93 3.70
N VAL A 70 19.97 5.87 5.00
CA VAL A 70 18.99 4.91 5.53
C VAL A 70 17.59 5.25 5.04
N VAL A 71 17.20 6.52 5.08
CA VAL A 71 15.92 7.00 4.56
C VAL A 71 15.87 6.86 3.05
N ALA A 72 16.95 7.19 2.31
CA ALA A 72 17.01 7.00 0.87
C ALA A 72 16.89 5.52 0.49
N ARG A 73 17.60 4.61 1.16
CA ARG A 73 17.43 3.17 0.96
C ARG A 73 16.05 2.66 1.36
N ALA A 74 15.47 3.18 2.43
CA ALA A 74 14.12 2.84 2.84
C ALA A 74 13.13 3.29 1.76
N VAL A 75 13.24 4.53 1.27
CA VAL A 75 12.38 5.09 0.21
C VAL A 75 12.56 4.37 -1.12
N ASP A 76 13.78 3.98 -1.50
CA ASP A 76 14.04 3.18 -2.70
C ASP A 76 13.51 1.74 -2.57
N ARG A 77 13.41 1.22 -1.34
CA ARG A 77 12.73 -0.06 -1.04
C ARG A 77 11.21 0.08 -0.93
N LEU A 78 10.67 1.27 -0.73
CA LEU A 78 9.23 1.51 -0.76
C LEU A 78 8.78 1.45 -2.22
N GLU A 79 8.06 0.38 -2.57
CA GLU A 79 7.44 0.24 -3.87
C GLU A 79 6.68 1.54 -4.23
N PRO A 80 6.96 2.17 -5.39
CA PRO A 80 6.43 3.48 -5.70
C PRO A 80 4.90 3.48 -5.58
N ALA A 81 4.36 4.53 -4.96
CA ALA A 81 2.94 4.61 -4.64
C ALA A 81 2.02 4.40 -5.86
N SER A 82 2.50 4.72 -7.07
CA SER A 82 1.82 4.41 -8.33
C SER A 82 1.66 2.90 -8.57
N ARG A 83 2.73 2.11 -8.46
CA ARG A 83 2.68 0.65 -8.61
C ARG A 83 1.80 0.00 -7.55
N ARG A 84 1.88 0.49 -6.31
CA ARG A 84 1.01 0.01 -5.23
C ARG A 84 -0.47 0.31 -5.50
N ARG A 85 -0.77 1.47 -6.10
CA ARG A 85 -2.13 1.84 -6.52
C ARG A 85 -2.61 0.99 -7.68
N GLU A 86 -1.79 0.80 -8.71
CA GLU A 86 -2.10 -0.07 -9.85
C GLU A 86 -2.37 -1.51 -9.41
N ARG A 87 -1.51 -2.08 -8.55
CA ARG A 87 -1.74 -3.43 -7.98
C ARG A 87 -3.05 -3.52 -7.21
N ARG A 88 -3.41 -2.49 -6.43
CA ARG A 88 -4.69 -2.44 -5.71
C ARG A 88 -5.88 -2.39 -6.67
N LEU A 89 -5.83 -1.53 -7.69
CA LEU A 89 -6.89 -1.45 -8.70
C LEU A 89 -7.04 -2.76 -9.47
N ALA A 90 -5.93 -3.39 -9.85
CA ALA A 90 -5.93 -4.70 -10.50
C ALA A 90 -6.56 -5.78 -9.59
N ALA A 91 -6.20 -5.81 -8.30
CA ALA A 91 -6.79 -6.73 -7.34
C ALA A 91 -8.29 -6.49 -7.11
N GLU A 92 -8.76 -5.24 -7.18
CA GLU A 92 -10.20 -4.90 -7.10
C GLU A 92 -10.99 -5.30 -8.34
N GLN A 93 -10.33 -5.30 -9.51
CA GLN A 93 -10.88 -5.67 -10.81
C GLN A 93 -10.88 -7.21 -11.04
N LEU A 94 -9.97 -7.93 -10.37
CA LEU A 94 -9.78 -9.37 -10.56
C LEU A 94 -11.05 -10.21 -10.36
N PRO A 95 -11.86 -10.05 -9.29
CA PRO A 95 -13.05 -10.89 -9.09
C PRO A 95 -14.01 -10.80 -10.28
N LEU A 96 -14.22 -9.58 -10.79
CA LEU A 96 -15.06 -9.34 -11.96
C LEU A 96 -14.48 -10.00 -13.21
N ALA A 97 -13.16 -9.93 -13.42
CA ALA A 97 -12.53 -10.61 -14.55
C ALA A 97 -12.71 -12.12 -14.47
N VAL A 98 -12.56 -12.72 -13.28
CA VAL A 98 -12.79 -14.16 -13.08
C VAL A 98 -14.25 -14.52 -13.35
N ASP A 99 -15.21 -13.75 -12.83
CA ASP A 99 -16.65 -13.96 -13.08
C ASP A 99 -16.98 -13.91 -14.58
N LEU A 100 -16.44 -12.93 -15.31
CA LEU A 100 -16.64 -12.80 -16.75
C LEU A 100 -16.01 -13.98 -17.51
N THR A 101 -14.82 -14.44 -17.11
CA THR A 101 -14.19 -15.62 -17.72
C THR A 101 -15.00 -16.88 -17.44
N ALA A 102 -15.49 -17.08 -16.22
CA ALA A 102 -16.33 -18.22 -15.84
C ALA A 102 -17.63 -18.23 -16.66
N ALA A 103 -18.31 -17.07 -16.76
CA ALA A 103 -19.53 -16.91 -17.53
C ALA A 103 -19.32 -17.18 -19.04
N ALA A 104 -18.23 -16.69 -19.62
CA ALA A 104 -17.90 -16.93 -21.02
C ALA A 104 -17.63 -18.42 -21.30
N VAL A 105 -16.86 -19.08 -20.42
CA VAL A 105 -16.56 -20.52 -20.56
C VAL A 105 -17.79 -21.38 -20.34
N ALA A 106 -18.64 -21.03 -19.36
CA ALA A 106 -19.94 -21.69 -19.16
C ALA A 106 -20.87 -21.54 -20.38
N GLY A 107 -20.76 -20.43 -21.12
CA GLY A 107 -21.43 -20.21 -22.40
C GLY A 107 -20.82 -20.98 -23.58
N GLY A 108 -19.82 -21.84 -23.36
CA GLY A 108 -19.18 -22.65 -24.39
C GLY A 108 -18.01 -21.98 -25.10
N VAL A 109 -17.57 -20.79 -24.67
CA VAL A 109 -16.41 -20.13 -25.26
C VAL A 109 -15.12 -20.83 -24.79
N PRO A 110 -14.20 -21.20 -25.71
CA PRO A 110 -12.90 -21.75 -25.31
C PRO A 110 -12.14 -20.80 -24.37
N VAL A 111 -11.47 -21.36 -23.36
CA VAL A 111 -10.82 -20.61 -22.27
C VAL A 111 -9.87 -19.53 -22.78
N GLN A 112 -9.07 -19.84 -23.80
CA GLN A 112 -8.11 -18.90 -24.40
C GLN A 112 -8.84 -17.70 -25.02
N ARG A 113 -9.96 -17.95 -25.71
CA ARG A 113 -10.79 -16.91 -26.31
C ARG A 113 -11.55 -16.11 -25.27
N ALA A 114 -12.05 -16.77 -24.22
CA ALA A 114 -12.71 -16.11 -23.10
C ALA A 114 -11.78 -15.11 -22.41
N ILE A 115 -10.54 -15.49 -22.11
CA ILE A 115 -9.56 -14.60 -21.47
C ILE A 115 -9.20 -13.43 -22.39
N ALA A 116 -9.05 -13.65 -23.70
CA ALA A 116 -8.82 -12.59 -24.66
C ALA A 116 -9.99 -11.58 -24.71
N LEU A 117 -11.24 -12.06 -24.74
CA LEU A 117 -12.43 -11.21 -24.70
C LEU A 117 -12.52 -10.40 -23.40
N VAL A 118 -12.20 -11.01 -22.27
CA VAL A 118 -12.18 -10.30 -20.98
C VAL A 118 -11.02 -9.30 -20.90
N ALA A 119 -9.87 -9.60 -21.51
CA ALA A 119 -8.75 -8.66 -21.60
C ALA A 119 -9.14 -7.39 -22.37
N GLU A 120 -9.91 -7.51 -23.45
CA GLU A 120 -10.44 -6.40 -24.23
C GLU A 120 -11.51 -5.61 -23.46
N ALA A 121 -12.37 -6.29 -22.70
CA ALA A 121 -13.44 -5.66 -21.93
C ALA A 121 -12.95 -4.94 -20.65
N MET A 122 -11.82 -5.37 -20.08
CA MET A 122 -11.33 -4.85 -18.81
C MET A 122 -10.46 -3.59 -18.97
N PRO A 123 -10.72 -2.52 -18.19
CA PRO A 123 -9.90 -1.32 -18.24
C PRO A 123 -8.48 -1.56 -17.69
N PRO A 124 -7.53 -0.65 -17.99
CA PRO A 124 -6.23 -0.66 -17.34
C PRO A 124 -6.40 -0.54 -15.81
N PRO A 125 -5.53 -1.18 -15.00
CA PRO A 125 -4.30 -1.87 -15.39
C PRO A 125 -4.47 -3.36 -15.73
N LEU A 126 -5.65 -3.97 -15.52
CA LEU A 126 -5.82 -5.42 -15.61
C LEU A 126 -5.91 -5.93 -17.06
N GLY A 127 -6.57 -5.19 -17.97
CA GLY A 127 -6.74 -5.59 -19.38
C GLY A 127 -5.42 -5.97 -20.08
N PRO A 128 -4.39 -5.11 -20.11
CA PRO A 128 -3.10 -5.43 -20.72
C PRO A 128 -2.38 -6.62 -20.07
N GLN A 129 -2.57 -6.84 -18.77
CA GLN A 129 -1.98 -7.99 -18.08
C GLN A 129 -2.71 -9.28 -18.47
N LEU A 130 -4.04 -9.26 -18.57
CA LEU A 130 -4.82 -10.39 -19.08
C LEU A 130 -4.50 -10.70 -20.54
N GLU A 131 -4.24 -9.68 -21.36
CA GLU A 131 -3.82 -9.87 -22.75
C GLU A 131 -2.48 -10.62 -22.82
N SER A 132 -1.54 -10.32 -21.92
CA SER A 132 -0.27 -11.05 -21.84
C SER A 132 -0.47 -12.53 -21.48
N VAL A 133 -1.43 -12.82 -20.58
CA VAL A 133 -1.81 -14.18 -20.19
C VAL A 133 -2.54 -14.91 -21.33
N ALA A 134 -3.46 -14.23 -22.03
CA ALA A 134 -4.13 -14.77 -23.20
C ALA A 134 -3.12 -15.15 -24.29
N ARG A 135 -2.12 -14.30 -24.53
CA ARG A 135 -1.07 -14.54 -25.50
C ARG A 135 -0.14 -15.69 -25.08
N SER A 136 0.21 -15.80 -23.81
CA SER A 136 1.03 -16.93 -23.34
C SER A 136 0.28 -18.26 -23.47
N LEU A 137 -1.04 -18.28 -23.22
CA LEU A 137 -1.88 -19.48 -23.39
C LEU A 137 -1.94 -19.98 -24.84
N LEU A 138 -1.75 -19.12 -25.84
CA LEU A 138 -1.66 -19.53 -27.25
C LEU A 138 -0.34 -20.23 -27.57
N VAL A 139 0.71 -19.96 -26.80
CA VAL A 139 2.04 -20.57 -26.99
C VAL A 139 2.11 -21.91 -26.25
N SER A 140 1.83 -21.92 -24.95
CA SER A 140 1.62 -23.15 -24.19
C SER A 140 0.88 -22.87 -22.87
N ALA A 141 0.13 -23.86 -22.39
CA ALA A 141 -0.55 -23.77 -21.09
C ALA A 141 0.44 -23.67 -19.91
N ASP A 142 1.61 -24.30 -20.05
CA ASP A 142 2.64 -24.35 -19.00
C ASP A 142 3.48 -23.07 -18.92
N ALA A 143 3.52 -22.26 -19.99
CA ALA A 143 4.28 -21.01 -20.03
C ALA A 143 3.61 -19.85 -19.29
N VAL A 144 2.40 -20.05 -18.75
CA VAL A 144 1.66 -19.01 -18.04
C VAL A 144 2.17 -18.91 -16.62
N ASP A 145 3.21 -18.11 -16.39
CA ASP A 145 3.63 -17.75 -15.04
C ASP A 145 3.14 -16.34 -14.68
N ALA A 146 2.31 -16.25 -13.65
CA ALA A 146 1.92 -14.95 -13.10
C ALA A 146 3.07 -14.29 -12.33
N GLY A 147 4.07 -15.06 -11.88
CA GLY A 147 5.13 -14.61 -11.00
C GLY A 147 4.62 -14.29 -9.58
N GLY A 148 5.54 -14.37 -8.61
CA GLY A 148 5.25 -14.03 -7.21
C GLY A 148 4.84 -12.56 -7.06
N GLY A 149 3.54 -12.30 -6.87
CA GLY A 149 3.01 -10.96 -6.60
C GLY A 149 2.25 -10.30 -7.75
N SER A 150 1.94 -11.02 -8.82
CA SER A 150 0.96 -10.55 -9.81
C SER A 150 -0.47 -10.68 -9.26
N PRO A 151 -1.33 -9.67 -9.51
CA PRO A 151 -2.76 -9.77 -9.17
C PRO A 151 -3.45 -10.91 -9.92
N LEU A 152 -2.92 -11.37 -11.07
CA LEU A 152 -3.49 -12.47 -11.85
C LEU A 152 -3.12 -13.86 -11.32
N ALA A 153 -2.28 -13.96 -10.30
CA ALA A 153 -1.82 -15.24 -9.78
C ALA A 153 -2.95 -16.22 -9.38
N PRO A 154 -4.07 -15.80 -8.75
CA PRO A 154 -5.17 -16.72 -8.45
C PRO A 154 -5.82 -17.31 -9.70
N LEU A 155 -6.04 -16.49 -10.74
CA LEU A 155 -6.61 -16.92 -12.02
C LEU A 155 -5.67 -17.90 -12.73
N VAL A 156 -4.38 -17.55 -12.85
CA VAL A 156 -3.39 -18.43 -13.49
C VAL A 156 -3.26 -19.77 -12.76
N ARG A 157 -3.23 -19.76 -11.43
CA ARG A 157 -3.22 -20.99 -10.63
C ARG A 157 -4.51 -21.80 -10.80
N ALA A 158 -5.67 -21.16 -10.95
CA ALA A 158 -6.92 -21.85 -11.23
C ALA A 158 -6.87 -22.57 -12.60
N LEU A 159 -6.36 -21.90 -13.63
CA LEU A 159 -6.17 -22.46 -14.97
C LEU A 159 -5.17 -23.62 -14.97
N GLN A 160 -4.01 -23.46 -14.32
CA GLN A 160 -3.01 -24.52 -14.18
C GLN A 160 -3.55 -25.72 -13.40
N ARG A 161 -4.28 -25.48 -12.30
CA ARG A 161 -4.94 -26.55 -11.54
C ARG A 161 -5.97 -27.30 -12.39
N ALA A 162 -6.82 -26.60 -13.14
CA ALA A 162 -7.79 -27.25 -14.03
C ALA A 162 -7.09 -28.06 -15.13
N ALA A 163 -6.01 -27.53 -15.71
CA ALA A 163 -5.23 -28.23 -16.74
C ALA A 163 -4.55 -29.50 -16.22
N THR A 164 -4.01 -29.46 -15.00
CA THR A 164 -3.27 -30.59 -14.41
C THR A 164 -4.19 -31.66 -13.79
N SER A 165 -5.32 -31.27 -13.21
CA SER A 165 -6.23 -32.18 -12.52
C SER A 165 -7.40 -32.69 -13.36
N GLY A 166 -7.62 -32.11 -14.55
CA GLY A 166 -8.74 -32.47 -15.43
C GLY A 166 -10.12 -32.10 -14.87
N VAL A 167 -10.20 -31.39 -13.74
CA VAL A 167 -11.45 -30.93 -13.13
C VAL A 167 -12.14 -29.93 -14.05
N PRO A 168 -13.48 -29.94 -14.16
CA PRO A 168 -14.21 -28.96 -14.96
C PRO A 168 -13.79 -27.52 -14.61
N ILE A 169 -13.21 -26.82 -15.58
CA ILE A 169 -12.60 -25.50 -15.37
C ILE A 169 -13.61 -24.46 -14.86
N VAL A 170 -14.89 -24.57 -15.24
CA VAL A 170 -15.95 -23.69 -14.76
C VAL A 170 -16.10 -23.78 -13.25
N ALA A 171 -16.09 -24.99 -12.67
CA ALA A 171 -16.18 -25.18 -11.22
C ALA A 171 -14.97 -24.59 -10.48
N VAL A 172 -13.77 -24.76 -11.04
CA VAL A 172 -12.53 -24.19 -10.47
C VAL A 172 -12.54 -22.67 -10.52
N LEU A 173 -13.04 -22.07 -11.61
CA LEU A 173 -13.19 -20.63 -11.75
C LEU A 173 -14.26 -20.06 -10.81
N ASP A 174 -15.40 -20.73 -10.66
CA ASP A 174 -16.46 -20.33 -9.72
C ASP A 174 -15.99 -20.35 -8.27
N ASP A 175 -15.26 -21.39 -7.85
CA ASP A 175 -14.70 -21.45 -6.51
C ASP A 175 -13.63 -20.38 -6.28
N THR A 176 -12.79 -20.12 -7.30
CA THR A 176 -11.81 -19.04 -7.26
C THR A 176 -12.48 -17.68 -7.16
N ALA A 177 -13.56 -17.43 -7.91
CA ALA A 177 -14.35 -16.22 -7.83
C ALA A 177 -14.96 -16.04 -6.42
N ARG A 178 -15.55 -17.09 -5.85
CA ARG A 178 -16.11 -17.07 -4.49
C ARG A 178 -15.04 -16.75 -3.45
N GLU A 179 -13.85 -17.34 -3.56
CA GLU A 179 -12.73 -17.04 -2.67
C GLU A 179 -12.32 -15.57 -2.75
N LEU A 180 -12.17 -15.04 -3.98
CA LEU A 180 -11.86 -13.62 -4.20
C LEU A 180 -12.93 -12.67 -3.65
N HIS A 181 -14.21 -13.03 -3.78
CA HIS A 181 -15.31 -12.25 -3.20
C HIS A 181 -15.29 -12.29 -1.68
N ARG A 182 -14.99 -13.44 -1.06
CA ARG A 182 -14.84 -13.58 0.40
C ARG A 182 -13.68 -12.70 0.91
N ASP A 183 -12.53 -12.73 0.25
CA ASP A 183 -11.36 -11.90 0.60
C ASP A 183 -11.67 -10.41 0.47
N ARG A 184 -12.40 -10.02 -0.58
CA ARG A 184 -12.85 -8.64 -0.77
C ARG A 184 -13.81 -8.19 0.35
N GLN A 185 -14.71 -9.06 0.79
CA GLN A 185 -15.58 -8.75 1.91
C GLN A 185 -14.82 -8.71 3.25
N ALA A 186 -13.88 -9.64 3.48
CA ALA A 186 -13.04 -9.66 4.67
C ALA A 186 -12.20 -8.38 4.80
N SER A 187 -11.53 -7.96 3.72
CA SER A 187 -10.76 -6.71 3.70
C SER A 187 -11.61 -5.46 3.95
N ARG A 188 -12.85 -5.41 3.45
CA ARG A 188 -13.81 -4.34 3.76
C ARG A 188 -14.20 -4.33 5.24
N ARG A 189 -14.46 -5.51 5.84
CA ARG A 189 -14.77 -5.63 7.26
C ARG A 189 -13.59 -5.20 8.13
N ASP A 190 -12.38 -5.57 7.77
CA ASP A 190 -11.16 -5.14 8.46
C ASP A 190 -10.93 -3.63 8.35
N ALA A 191 -11.20 -3.04 7.19
CA ALA A 191 -11.13 -1.60 7.01
C ALA A 191 -12.11 -0.88 7.94
N ALA A 192 -13.35 -1.38 8.08
CA ALA A 192 -14.33 -0.82 9.00
C ALA A 192 -13.90 -0.95 10.48
N ARG A 193 -13.38 -2.13 10.89
CA ARG A 193 -12.86 -2.34 12.26
C ARG A 193 -11.73 -1.39 12.62
N ARG A 194 -10.83 -1.13 11.67
CA ARG A 194 -9.70 -0.21 11.86
C ARG A 194 -10.15 1.22 12.15
N VAL A 195 -11.31 1.66 11.64
CA VAL A 195 -11.85 2.99 11.95
C VAL A 195 -12.16 3.10 13.44
N GLY A 196 -12.83 2.10 14.02
CA GLY A 196 -13.16 2.07 15.45
C GLY A 196 -11.93 2.09 16.36
N VAL A 197 -10.88 1.35 16.01
CA VAL A 197 -9.62 1.38 16.77
C VAL A 197 -8.93 2.74 16.65
N ARG A 198 -8.93 3.33 15.45
CA ARG A 198 -8.32 4.65 15.21
C ARG A 198 -9.05 5.79 15.90
N THR A 199 -10.35 5.66 16.15
CA THR A 199 -11.13 6.68 16.88
C THR A 199 -11.04 6.49 18.39
N ALA A 200 -10.95 5.26 18.89
CA ALA A 200 -10.76 4.98 20.31
C ALA A 200 -9.37 5.40 20.82
N ALA A 201 -8.33 5.21 20.01
CA ALA A 201 -6.95 5.58 20.37
C ALA A 201 -6.76 7.05 20.81
N PRO A 202 -7.20 8.08 20.05
CA PRO A 202 -7.06 9.48 20.47
C PRO A 202 -7.91 9.82 21.70
N LEU A 203 -9.09 9.20 21.85
CA LEU A 203 -9.93 9.38 23.04
C LEU A 203 -9.21 8.85 24.29
N GLY A 204 -8.61 7.66 24.23
CA GLY A 204 -7.83 7.10 25.34
C GLY A 204 -6.63 7.99 25.72
N VAL A 205 -5.91 8.53 24.73
CA VAL A 205 -4.79 9.46 24.96
C VAL A 205 -5.26 10.78 25.57
N CYS A 206 -6.47 11.24 25.25
CA CYS A 206 -7.04 12.47 25.81
C CYS A 206 -7.60 12.27 27.23
N PHE A 207 -8.13 11.08 27.54
CA PHE A 207 -8.65 10.75 28.87
C PHE A 207 -7.55 10.53 29.92
N LEU A 208 -6.40 9.99 29.54
CA LEU A 208 -5.28 9.74 30.45
C LEU A 208 -4.82 10.98 31.24
N PRO A 209 -4.51 12.14 30.61
CA PRO A 209 -4.10 13.34 31.33
C PRO A 209 -5.24 13.95 32.17
N ALA A 210 -6.49 13.88 31.69
CA ALA A 210 -7.66 14.37 32.42
C ALA A 210 -7.89 13.56 33.71
N PHE A 211 -7.82 12.23 33.63
CA PHE A 211 -7.94 11.35 34.79
C PHE A 211 -6.82 11.59 35.81
N PHE A 212 -5.60 11.82 35.34
CA PHE A 212 -4.48 12.14 36.22
C PHE A 212 -4.70 13.43 37.00
N LEU A 213 -5.11 14.51 36.31
CA LEU A 213 -5.35 15.83 36.92
C LEU A 213 -6.55 15.84 37.88
N VAL A 214 -7.62 15.13 37.54
CA VAL A 214 -8.87 15.15 38.33
C VAL A 214 -8.88 14.09 39.44
N GLY A 215 -8.33 12.89 39.18
CA GLY A 215 -8.38 11.76 40.12
C GLY A 215 -7.13 11.63 40.99
N ILE A 216 -5.96 11.59 40.37
CA ILE A 216 -4.71 11.19 41.06
C ILE A 216 -4.10 12.36 41.84
N VAL A 217 -4.00 13.55 41.21
CA VAL A 217 -3.37 14.72 41.83
C VAL A 217 -4.03 15.11 43.16
N PRO A 218 -5.38 15.26 43.26
CA PRO A 218 -6.01 15.64 44.52
C PRO A 218 -5.87 14.58 45.60
N ALA A 219 -5.93 13.29 45.24
CA ALA A 219 -5.75 12.18 46.17
C ALA A 219 -4.34 12.15 46.77
N LEU A 220 -3.31 12.38 45.95
CA LEU A 220 -1.92 12.50 46.41
C LEU A 220 -1.74 13.70 47.33
N VAL A 221 -2.27 14.87 46.95
CA VAL A 221 -2.19 16.08 47.79
C VAL A 221 -2.83 15.83 49.15
N GLY A 222 -4.04 15.25 49.20
CA GLY A 222 -4.73 14.91 50.44
C GLY A 222 -3.94 13.93 51.32
N ALA A 223 -3.38 12.88 50.72
CA ALA A 223 -2.56 11.89 51.42
C ALA A 223 -1.30 12.52 52.04
N PHE A 224 -0.58 13.37 51.29
CA PHE A 224 0.62 14.04 51.79
C PHE A 224 0.31 15.04 52.90
N THR A 225 -0.79 15.80 52.79
CA THR A 225 -1.21 16.73 53.86
C THR A 225 -1.60 16.03 55.16
N SER A 226 -2.03 14.76 55.09
CA SER A 226 -2.40 13.99 56.28
C SER A 226 -1.20 13.42 57.05
N ILE A 227 -0.04 13.29 56.39
CA ILE A 227 1.19 12.71 56.94
C ILE A 227 2.17 13.77 57.46
N SER A 228 2.02 15.02 57.02
CA SER A 228 2.76 16.14 57.60
C SER A 228 2.17 16.52 58.96
N TRP A 229 2.45 15.69 59.96
CA TRP A 229 2.35 15.97 61.39
C TRP A 229 3.76 16.05 61.99
#